data_AF-A0A4R3VB03-F1
#
_entry.id   AF-A0A4R3VB03-F1
#
_cell.length_a   1.000
_cell.length_b   1.000
_cell.length_c   1.000
_cell.angle_alpha   90.00
_cell.angle_beta   90.00
_cell.angle_gamma   90.00
#
_symmetry.space_group_name_H-M   'P 1'
#
loop_
_entity.id
_entity.type
_entity.pdbx_description
1 polymer ?
#
loop_
_entity_poly.entity_id
_entity_poly.type
_entity_poly.pdbx_seq_one_letter_code
_entity_poly.pdbx_strand_id
1 'polypeptide(L)'
;MDQSLAVWLVLAAAVVAANLPYFSERVLLVGPRRAPKAAWWRLLELALMAVLVFGLGSMLEARLGQRHEQDWQFYAAAACLFITLGFPGFVWRYLRRGRG
;
A
#
# COMPACT_ATOMS: atom_id res chain seq x y z
N MET A 1 13.74 16.05 11.91
CA MET A 1 13.67 15.22 10.69
C MET A 1 13.33 16.15 9.56
N ASP A 2 14.08 16.14 8.47
CA ASP A 2 13.70 16.93 7.29
C ASP A 2 12.37 16.41 6.74
N GLN A 3 11.44 17.32 6.50
CA GLN A 3 10.12 17.01 5.91
C GLN A 3 10.27 16.16 4.64
N SER A 4 11.30 16.44 3.83
CA SER A 4 11.63 15.69 2.62
C SER A 4 11.94 14.21 2.90
N LEU A 5 12.70 13.91 3.97
CA LEU A 5 13.03 12.52 4.34
C LEU A 5 11.80 11.75 4.80
N ALA A 6 10.92 12.41 5.55
CA ALA A 6 9.66 11.82 6.01
C ALA A 6 8.74 11.47 4.82
N VAL A 7 8.62 12.36 3.84
CA VAL A 7 7.85 12.13 2.62
C VAL A 7 8.41 10.94 1.83
N TRP A 8 9.72 10.89 1.63
CA TRP A 8 10.38 9.78 0.93
C TRP A 8 10.22 8.44 1.65
N LEU A 9 10.28 8.43 2.99
CA LEU A 9 10.03 7.22 3.79
C LEU A 9 8.60 6.70 3.61
N VAL A 10 7.60 7.58 3.67
CA VAL A 10 6.19 7.20 3.46
C VAL A 10 5.97 6.70 2.04
N LEU A 11 6.57 7.35 1.03
CA LEU A 11 6.51 6.90 -0.36
C LEU A 11 7.15 5.52 -0.55
N ALA A 12 8.36 5.31 -0.03
CA ALA A 12 9.03 4.01 -0.10
C ALA A 12 8.20 2.92 0.60
N ALA A 13 7.66 3.23 1.79
CA ALA A 13 6.75 2.33 2.51
C ALA A 13 5.47 2.05 1.71
N ALA A 14 4.89 3.05 1.03
CA ALA A 14 3.72 2.91 0.19
C ALA A 14 3.97 1.97 -0.99
N VAL A 15 5.11 2.12 -1.67
CA VAL A 15 5.52 1.24 -2.78
C VAL A 15 5.66 -0.19 -2.28
N VAL A 16 6.38 -0.39 -1.18
CA VAL A 16 6.62 -1.72 -0.61
C VAL A 16 5.30 -2.35 -0.18
N ALA A 17 4.50 -1.66 0.62
CA ALA A 17 3.21 -2.14 1.10
C ALA A 17 2.22 -2.41 -0.04
N ALA A 18 2.14 -1.56 -1.06
CA ALA A 18 1.26 -1.80 -2.20
C ALA A 18 1.64 -3.09 -2.97
N ASN A 19 2.90 -3.50 -2.94
CA ASN A 19 3.39 -4.67 -3.69
C ASN A 19 3.49 -5.97 -2.86
N LEU A 20 3.65 -5.89 -1.54
CA LEU A 20 3.70 -7.05 -0.64
C LEU A 20 2.52 -8.04 -0.77
N PRO A 21 1.24 -7.62 -0.87
CA PRO A 21 0.11 -8.55 -0.92
C PRO A 21 0.10 -9.39 -2.20
N TYR A 22 0.81 -8.95 -3.25
CA TYR A 22 0.95 -9.68 -4.50
C TYR A 22 2.10 -10.69 -4.50
N PHE A 23 3.19 -10.38 -3.77
CA PHE A 23 4.36 -11.26 -3.64
C PHE A 23 4.16 -12.37 -2.60
N SER A 24 3.33 -12.15 -1.57
CA SER A 24 3.11 -13.13 -0.50
C SER A 24 1.79 -13.90 -0.67
N GLU A 25 1.87 -15.24 -0.70
CA GLU A 25 0.69 -16.11 -0.63
C GLU A 25 0.13 -16.27 0.79
N ARG A 26 0.77 -15.66 1.79
CA ARG A 26 0.26 -15.62 3.17
C ARG A 26 -0.80 -14.53 3.29
N VAL A 27 -1.83 -14.79 4.08
CA VAL A 27 -2.81 -13.75 4.42
C VAL A 27 -2.11 -12.72 5.30
N LEU A 28 -2.05 -11.44 4.91
CA LEU A 28 -1.41 -10.37 5.68
C LEU A 28 0.06 -10.63 6.10
N LEU A 29 0.83 -11.39 5.31
CA LEU A 29 2.21 -11.85 5.63
C LEU A 29 2.37 -12.76 6.87
N VAL A 30 1.43 -12.74 7.82
CA VAL A 30 1.50 -13.47 9.10
C VAL A 30 0.53 -14.66 9.14
N GLY A 31 -0.55 -14.62 8.38
CA GLY A 31 -1.63 -15.60 8.40
C GLY A 31 -1.39 -16.87 7.56
N PRO A 32 -2.30 -17.86 7.70
CA PRO A 32 -2.19 -19.16 7.05
C PRO A 32 -2.14 -19.03 5.52
N ARG A 33 -1.30 -19.85 4.89
CA ARG A 33 -1.26 -19.98 3.42
C ARG A 33 -2.62 -20.50 2.94
N ARG A 34 -3.38 -19.66 2.26
CA ARG A 34 -4.63 -20.08 1.59
C ARG A 34 -4.38 -20.08 0.09
N ALA A 35 -4.21 -21.28 -0.47
CA ALA A 35 -4.22 -21.51 -1.91
C ALA A 35 -5.50 -22.30 -2.27
N PRO A 36 -6.38 -21.80 -3.16
CA PRO A 36 -6.31 -20.54 -3.91
C PRO A 36 -6.76 -19.31 -3.10
N LYS A 37 -5.94 -18.25 -3.07
CA LYS A 37 -6.26 -16.97 -2.41
C LYS A 37 -7.26 -16.19 -3.26
N ALA A 38 -8.52 -16.12 -2.82
CA ALA A 38 -9.58 -15.39 -3.52
C ALA A 38 -9.18 -13.92 -3.77
N ALA A 39 -9.57 -13.37 -4.92
CA ALA A 39 -9.25 -11.99 -5.30
C ALA A 39 -9.75 -10.97 -4.27
N TRP A 40 -10.92 -11.23 -3.67
CA TRP A 40 -11.49 -10.39 -2.62
C TRP A 40 -10.60 -10.26 -1.39
N TRP A 41 -9.93 -11.34 -0.97
CA TRP A 41 -8.99 -11.29 0.15
C TRP A 41 -7.77 -10.41 -0.14
N ARG A 42 -7.32 -10.34 -1.39
CA ARG A 42 -6.21 -9.45 -1.79
C ARG A 42 -6.64 -7.99 -1.82
N LEU A 43 -7.86 -7.70 -2.25
CA LEU A 43 -8.43 -6.35 -2.17
C LEU A 43 -8.54 -5.88 -0.72
N LEU A 44 -8.96 -6.77 0.19
CA LEU A 44 -9.06 -6.46 1.61
C LEU A 44 -7.67 -6.21 2.23
N GLU A 45 -6.66 -6.98 1.86
CA GLU A 45 -5.27 -6.73 2.26
C GLU A 45 -4.72 -5.42 1.71
N LEU A 46 -4.98 -5.09 0.44
CA LEU A 46 -4.61 -3.81 -0.15
C LEU A 46 -5.26 -2.65 0.59
N ALA A 47 -6.55 -2.75 0.89
CA ALA A 47 -7.26 -1.76 1.68
C ALA A 47 -6.63 -1.60 3.07
N LEU A 48 -6.27 -2.70 3.74
CA LEU A 48 -5.62 -2.65 5.04
C LEU A 48 -4.20 -2.04 4.95
N MET A 49 -3.42 -2.39 3.94
CA MET A 49 -2.10 -1.79 3.72
C MET A 49 -2.19 -0.31 3.36
N ALA A 50 -3.20 0.09 2.59
CA ALA A 50 -3.46 1.49 2.30
C ALA A 50 -3.74 2.26 3.60
N VAL A 51 -4.62 1.73 4.47
CA VAL A 51 -4.93 2.33 5.78
C VAL A 51 -3.68 2.41 6.67
N LEU A 52 -2.84 1.38 6.69
CA LEU A 52 -1.59 1.39 7.48
C LEU A 52 -0.59 2.44 6.99
N VAL A 53 -0.40 2.55 5.67
CA VAL A 53 0.48 3.56 5.07
C VAL A 53 -0.07 4.97 5.29
N PHE A 54 -1.38 5.14 5.16
CA PHE A 54 -2.04 6.41 5.46
C PHE A 54 -1.87 6.79 6.93
N GLY A 55 -2.07 5.82 7.83
CA GLY A 55 -1.84 5.98 9.27
C GLY A 55 -0.40 6.37 9.58
N LEU A 56 0.58 5.71 8.97
CA LEU A 56 2.00 6.05 9.10
C LEU A 56 2.30 7.47 8.62
N GLY A 57 1.82 7.85 7.44
CA GLY A 57 1.97 9.21 6.92
C GLY A 57 1.33 10.23 7.84
N SER A 58 0.12 9.96 8.32
CA SER A 58 -0.62 10.82 9.24
C SER A 58 0.11 11.03 10.57
N MET A 59 0.77 10.00 11.09
CA MET A 59 1.54 10.04 12.34
C MET A 59 2.86 10.80 12.16
N LEU A 60 3.51 10.63 11.00
CA LEU A 60 4.74 11.36 10.66
C LEU A 60 4.46 12.86 10.48
N GLU A 61 3.35 13.20 9.82
CA GLU A 61 2.90 14.57 9.60
C GLU A 61 2.55 15.28 10.92
N ALA A 62 1.87 14.58 11.84
CA ALA A 62 1.61 15.07 13.20
C ALA A 62 2.89 15.30 14.04
N ARG A 63 4.02 14.68 13.68
CA ARG A 63 5.32 14.88 14.33
C ARG A 63 6.10 16.07 13.74
N LEU A 64 5.77 16.52 12.54
CA LEU A 64 6.51 17.52 11.78
C LEU A 64 5.91 18.94 11.86
N GLY A 65 4.64 19.10 12.25
CA GLY A 65 4.04 20.42 12.44
C GLY A 65 2.51 20.43 12.48
N GLN A 66 1.93 21.62 12.28
CA GLN A 66 0.47 21.81 12.13
C GLN A 66 -0.02 21.01 10.93
N ARG A 67 -0.89 20.03 11.21
CA ARG A 67 -1.55 19.24 10.19
C ARG A 67 -2.50 20.15 9.41
N HIS A 68 -2.15 20.49 8.17
CA HIS A 68 -3.05 21.23 7.30
C HIS A 68 -4.34 20.44 7.13
N GLU A 69 -5.49 21.14 7.07
CA GLU A 69 -6.78 20.51 6.77
C GLU A 69 -6.67 19.81 5.41
N GLN A 70 -6.63 18.48 5.44
CA GLN A 70 -6.64 17.64 4.26
C GLN A 70 -8.09 17.41 3.89
N ASP A 71 -8.53 17.95 2.76
CA ASP A 71 -9.85 17.67 2.23
C ASP A 71 -9.95 16.22 1.72
N TRP A 72 -11.17 15.76 1.48
CA TRP A 72 -11.46 14.42 0.95
C TRP A 72 -10.71 14.09 -0.36
N GLN A 73 -10.38 15.11 -1.17
CA GLN A 73 -9.61 14.95 -2.41
C GLN A 73 -8.20 14.44 -2.14
N PHE A 74 -7.59 14.83 -1.02
CA PHE A 74 -6.27 14.32 -0.63
C PHE A 74 -6.32 12.81 -0.40
N TYR A 75 -7.33 12.34 0.34
CA TYR A 75 -7.55 10.93 0.61
C TYR A 75 -7.86 10.15 -0.68
N ALA A 76 -8.68 10.71 -1.57
CA ALA A 76 -9.00 10.10 -2.86
C ALA A 76 -7.75 9.99 -3.75
N ALA A 77 -6.97 11.07 -3.89
CA ALA A 77 -5.75 11.08 -4.69
C ALA A 77 -4.69 10.11 -4.16
N ALA A 78 -4.50 10.07 -2.84
CA ALA A 78 -3.57 9.14 -2.20
C ALA A 78 -4.03 7.68 -2.32
N ALA A 79 -5.33 7.39 -2.25
CA ALA A 79 -5.87 6.07 -2.53
C ALA A 79 -5.62 5.65 -4.00
N CYS A 80 -5.88 6.55 -4.95
CA CYS A 80 -5.58 6.31 -6.36
C CYS A 80 -4.08 6.04 -6.58
N LEU A 81 -3.21 6.86 -5.99
CA LEU A 81 -1.76 6.69 -6.06
C LEU A 81 -1.33 5.32 -5.50
N PHE A 82 -1.86 4.92 -4.34
CA PHE A 82 -1.54 3.64 -3.72
C PHE A 82 -1.93 2.46 -4.61
N ILE A 83 -3.13 2.51 -5.22
CA ILE A 83 -3.59 1.49 -6.17
C ILE A 83 -2.67 1.44 -7.40
N THR A 84 -2.28 2.59 -7.96
CA THR A 84 -1.33 2.66 -9.08
C THR A 84 0.03 2.06 -8.73
N LEU A 85 0.55 2.31 -7.52
CA LEU A 85 1.81 1.73 -7.06
C LEU A 85 1.75 0.21 -6.88
N GLY A 86 0.57 -0.36 -6.62
CA GLY A 86 0.35 -1.81 -6.56
C GLY A 86 0.26 -2.51 -7.92
N PHE A 87 0.12 -1.75 -9.00
CA PHE A 87 0.04 -2.28 -10.37
C PHE A 87 1.20 -3.22 -10.76
N PRO A 88 2.50 -2.91 -10.51
CA PRO A 88 3.59 -3.83 -10.84
C PRO A 88 3.45 -5.22 -10.16
N GLY A 89 3.03 -5.26 -8.89
CA GLY A 89 2.75 -6.51 -8.18
C GLY A 89 1.57 -7.27 -8.80
N PHE A 90 0.51 -6.55 -9.19
CA PHE A 90 -0.62 -7.13 -9.92
C PHE A 90 -0.18 -7.76 -11.24
N VAL A 91 0.59 -7.04 -12.06
CA VAL A 91 1.12 -7.53 -13.35
C VAL A 91 2.01 -8.75 -13.12
N TRP A 92 2.90 -8.70 -12.14
CA TRP A 92 3.79 -9.82 -11.84
C TRP A 92 3.02 -11.09 -11.47
N ARG A 93 1.91 -10.97 -10.74
CA ARG A 93 1.17 -12.12 -10.22
C ARG A 93 0.12 -12.66 -11.20
N TYR A 94 -0.57 -11.77 -11.91
CA TYR A 94 -1.70 -12.13 -12.79
C TYR A 94 -1.31 -12.17 -14.26
N LEU A 95 -0.35 -11.35 -14.69
CA LEU A 95 0.10 -11.26 -16.09
C LEU A 95 1.37 -12.07 -16.37
N ARG A 96 2.15 -12.51 -15.37
CA ARG A 96 3.12 -13.62 -15.58
C ARG A 96 2.37 -14.94 -15.75
N ARG A 97 1.64 -15.04 -16.85
CA ARG A 97 1.34 -16.32 -17.47
C ARG A 97 2.59 -16.64 -18.29
N GLY A 98 3.31 -17.67 -17.85
CA GLY A 98 4.57 -18.08 -18.47
C GLY A 98 4.41 -18.17 -19.98
N ARG A 99 5.37 -17.59 -20.71
CA ARG A 99 5.77 -18.18 -21.98
C ARG A 99 6.33 -19.55 -21.61
N GLY A 100 5.47 -20.56 -21.65
CA GLY A 100 5.91 -21.91 -21.99
C GLY A 100 6.41 -21.91 -23.43
#